data_AF-A0A8T4VZY1-F1
#
_entry.id   AF-A0A8T4VZY1-F1
#
_cell.length_a   1.000
_cell.length_b   1.000
_cell.length_c   1.000
_cell.angle_alpha   90.00
_cell.angle_beta   90.00
_cell.angle_gamma   90.00
#
_symmetry.space_group_name_H-M   'P 1'
#
loop_
_entity.id
_entity.type
_entity.pdbx_description
1 polymer ?
#
loop_
_entity_poly.entity_id
_entity_poly.type
_entity_poly.pdbx_seq_one_letter_code
_entity_poly.pdbx_strand_id
1 'polypeptide(L)'
;MNEEVQRSPKIEIRDKKFSRELVQILMGDENADSLKEEWLPIAEAIEDPDRLPFLVSEIMDMEKTKELRQALVRVQINAQLKRSEALDLYKKQLFAATTIEILLYGRLRLKPKPRKRKKGKSEEQTSETSVMKESDEEEMEEG
;
A
#
# COMPACT_ATOMS: atom_id res chain seq x y z
N MET A 1 29.00 10.00 19.15
CA MET A 1 28.43 11.02 18.25
C MET A 1 26.93 10.81 18.28
N ASN A 2 26.20 11.72 18.92
CA ASN A 2 24.74 11.65 18.95
C ASN A 2 24.25 12.14 17.59
N GLU A 3 23.64 11.26 16.80
CA GLU A 3 22.82 11.68 15.66
C GLU A 3 21.65 12.48 16.23
N GLU A 4 21.77 13.81 16.22
CA GLU A 4 20.59 14.67 16.27
C GLU A 4 19.74 14.34 15.05
N VAL A 5 18.77 13.44 15.23
CA VAL A 5 17.66 13.26 14.32
C VAL A 5 17.04 14.65 14.15
N GLN A 6 17.33 15.31 13.03
CA GLN A 6 16.72 16.58 12.65
C GLN A 6 15.21 16.38 12.64
N ARG A 7 14.55 16.75 13.74
CA ARG A 7 13.10 16.67 13.86
C ARG A 7 12.54 17.68 12.88
N SER A 8 11.85 17.20 11.84
CA SER A 8 11.14 18.04 10.89
C SER A 8 10.28 19.06 11.65
N PRO A 9 10.21 20.32 11.20
CA PRO A 9 9.41 21.34 11.87
C PRO A 9 7.96 20.86 12.00
N LYS A 10 7.39 21.02 13.21
CA LYS A 10 6.00 20.66 13.49
C LYS A 10 5.09 21.88 13.36
N ILE A 11 3.89 21.66 12.86
CA ILE A 11 2.80 22.64 12.78
C ILE A 11 1.77 22.25 13.84
N GLU A 12 1.34 23.23 14.64
CA GLU A 12 0.36 23.04 15.70
C GLU A 12 -1.02 23.53 15.23
N ILE A 13 -2.02 22.65 15.30
CA ILE A 13 -3.40 22.93 14.90
C ILE A 13 -4.32 22.31 15.95
N ARG A 14 -5.11 23.14 16.64
CA ARG A 14 -6.02 22.72 17.74
C ARG A 14 -5.35 21.75 18.73
N ASP A 15 -4.19 22.17 19.25
CA ASP A 15 -3.37 21.43 20.23
C ASP A 15 -2.76 20.10 19.73
N LYS A 16 -2.90 19.79 18.44
CA LYS A 16 -2.27 18.64 17.79
C LYS A 16 -1.07 19.10 16.98
N LYS A 17 0.01 18.31 17.00
CA LYS A 17 1.26 18.61 16.30
C LYS A 17 1.48 17.65 15.14
N PHE A 18 1.50 18.20 13.94
CA PHE A 18 1.75 17.46 12.71
C PHE A 18 3.11 17.79 12.15
N SER A 19 3.76 16.84 11.49
CA SER A 19 4.96 17.16 10.70
C SER A 19 4.59 18.11 9.56
N ARG A 20 5.45 19.11 9.29
CA ARG A 20 5.27 20.01 8.15
C ARG A 20 5.15 19.24 6.84
N GLU A 21 5.98 18.21 6.68
CA GLU A 21 5.93 17.34 5.51
C GLU A 21 4.54 16.74 5.30
N LEU A 22 3.90 16.21 6.35
CA LEU A 22 2.55 15.67 6.23
C LEU A 22 1.55 16.73 5.77
N VAL A 23 1.60 17.93 6.35
CA VAL A 23 0.71 19.03 5.96
C VAL A 23 0.89 19.39 4.48
N GLN A 24 2.14 19.52 4.03
CA GLN A 24 2.46 19.77 2.62
C GLN A 24 1.93 18.66 1.70
N ILE A 25 2.09 17.39 2.09
CA ILE A 25 1.60 16.26 1.31
C ILE A 25 0.07 16.24 1.24
N LEU A 26 -0.63 16.53 2.35
CA LEU A 26 -2.09 16.54 2.42
C LEU A 26 -2.69 17.74 1.68
N MET A 27 -2.00 18.89 1.67
CA MET A 27 -2.46 20.11 0.99
C MET A 27 -2.04 20.17 -0.47
N GLY A 28 -0.90 19.59 -0.81
CA GLY A 28 -0.43 19.44 -2.20
C GLY A 28 0.34 20.66 -2.65
N ASP A 29 0.91 21.34 -1.68
CA ASP A 29 1.62 22.59 -1.77
C ASP A 29 2.81 22.50 -0.82
N GLU A 30 4.00 22.67 -1.38
CA GLU A 30 5.27 22.65 -0.64
C GLU A 30 5.37 23.80 0.36
N ASN A 31 4.55 24.84 0.24
CA ASN A 31 4.53 25.98 1.15
C ASN A 31 3.41 25.90 2.18
N ALA A 32 2.60 24.83 2.18
CA ALA A 32 1.50 24.71 3.12
C ALA A 32 2.00 24.66 4.57
N ASP A 33 1.45 25.55 5.39
CA ASP A 33 1.70 25.71 6.82
C ASP A 33 0.45 25.48 7.68
N SER A 34 -0.66 25.11 7.05
CA SER A 34 -1.96 24.90 7.66
C SER A 34 -2.72 23.76 6.98
N LEU A 35 -3.65 23.18 7.71
CA LEU A 35 -4.53 22.10 7.25
C LEU A 35 -5.99 22.52 7.44
N LYS A 36 -6.85 22.08 6.53
CA LYS A 36 -8.30 22.14 6.72
C LYS A 36 -8.70 21.40 8.01
N GLU A 37 -9.47 22.05 8.87
CA GLU A 37 -9.80 21.50 10.19
C GLU A 37 -10.60 20.20 10.10
N GLU A 38 -11.49 20.11 9.11
CA GLU A 38 -12.24 18.89 8.82
C GLU A 38 -11.33 17.71 8.45
N TRP A 39 -10.07 17.94 8.08
CA TRP A 39 -9.10 16.89 7.76
C TRP A 39 -8.23 16.47 8.94
N LEU A 40 -8.43 17.05 10.13
CA LEU A 40 -7.65 16.68 11.32
C LEU A 40 -7.71 15.17 11.66
N PRO A 41 -8.85 14.46 11.58
CA PRO A 41 -8.88 13.02 11.82
C PRO A 41 -8.02 12.24 10.80
N ILE A 42 -7.98 12.71 9.55
CA ILE A 42 -7.17 12.11 8.49
C ILE A 42 -5.69 12.37 8.76
N ALA A 43 -5.31 13.61 9.02
CA ALA A 43 -3.93 13.96 9.32
C ALA A 43 -3.42 13.18 10.54
N GLU A 44 -4.25 13.02 11.56
CA GLU A 44 -3.89 12.23 12.73
C GLU A 44 -3.68 10.76 12.41
N ALA A 45 -4.59 10.16 11.63
CA ALA A 45 -4.46 8.77 11.19
C ALA A 45 -3.29 8.53 10.22
N ILE A 46 -2.72 9.57 9.59
CA ILE A 46 -1.53 9.44 8.75
C ILE A 46 -0.24 9.75 9.54
N GLU A 47 -0.24 10.75 10.42
CA GLU A 47 0.90 11.04 11.29
C GLU A 47 1.16 9.87 12.25
N ASP A 48 0.10 9.29 12.82
CA ASP A 48 0.14 8.12 13.69
C ASP A 48 -0.88 7.06 13.23
N PRO A 49 -0.48 6.18 12.29
CA PRO A 49 -1.36 5.15 11.73
C PRO A 49 -1.97 4.18 12.75
N ASP A 50 -1.36 4.00 13.92
CA ASP A 50 -1.89 3.12 14.95
C ASP A 50 -3.15 3.73 15.62
N ARG A 51 -3.42 5.02 15.40
CA ARG A 51 -4.64 5.70 15.87
C ARG A 51 -5.84 5.53 14.94
N LEU A 52 -5.64 5.06 13.71
CA LEU A 52 -6.72 4.88 12.74
C LEU A 52 -7.94 4.13 13.30
N PRO A 53 -7.82 3.02 14.07
CA PRO A 53 -8.98 2.31 14.61
C PRO A 53 -9.88 3.18 15.51
N PHE A 54 -9.30 4.16 16.20
CA PHE A 54 -10.04 5.06 17.10
C PHE A 54 -10.67 6.24 16.37
N LEU A 55 -10.24 6.51 15.14
CA LEU A 55 -10.70 7.63 14.31
C LEU A 55 -11.72 7.20 13.25
N VAL A 56 -12.04 5.91 13.14
CA VAL A 56 -12.91 5.38 12.07
C VAL A 56 -14.27 6.06 12.05
N SER A 57 -14.91 6.24 13.20
CA SER A 57 -16.23 6.89 13.28
C SER A 57 -16.18 8.32 12.76
N GLU A 58 -15.24 9.13 13.26
CA GLU A 58 -15.06 10.51 12.79
C GLU A 58 -14.77 10.57 11.29
N ILE A 59 -13.90 9.69 10.80
CA ILE A 59 -13.54 9.62 9.38
C ILE A 59 -14.75 9.23 8.53
N MET A 60 -15.56 8.26 8.95
CA MET A 60 -16.72 7.81 8.18
C MET A 60 -17.81 8.87 8.05
N ASP A 61 -17.90 9.79 9.01
CA ASP A 61 -18.86 10.90 9.02
C ASP A 61 -18.38 12.11 8.19
N MET A 62 -17.15 12.10 7.68
CA MET A 62 -16.60 13.19 6.88
C MET A 62 -17.25 13.34 5.50
N GLU A 63 -17.30 14.59 5.01
CA GLU A 63 -17.74 14.88 3.65
C GLU A 63 -16.75 14.33 2.60
N LYS A 64 -17.29 13.59 1.63
CA LYS A 64 -16.54 12.91 0.58
C LYS A 64 -16.25 13.85 -0.58
N THR A 65 -15.24 14.70 -0.43
CA THR A 65 -14.84 15.65 -1.49
C THR A 65 -13.84 15.02 -2.47
N LYS A 66 -13.67 15.61 -3.66
CA LYS A 66 -12.67 15.17 -4.63
C LYS A 66 -11.25 15.47 -4.12
N GLU A 67 -11.11 16.60 -3.44
CA GLU A 67 -9.89 17.16 -2.88
C GLU A 67 -9.35 16.25 -1.77
N LEU A 68 -10.22 15.77 -0.88
CA LEU A 68 -9.85 14.81 0.16
C LEU A 68 -9.35 13.51 -0.47
N ARG A 69 -10.02 13.01 -1.51
CA ARG A 69 -9.56 11.82 -2.21
C ARG A 69 -8.17 12.01 -2.83
N GLN A 70 -7.91 13.20 -3.40
CA GLN A 70 -6.59 13.54 -3.94
C GLN A 70 -5.53 13.62 -2.84
N ALA A 71 -5.87 14.10 -1.64
CA ALA A 71 -4.96 14.10 -0.49
C ALA A 71 -4.54 12.68 -0.11
N LEU A 72 -5.49 11.74 0.00
CA LEU A 72 -5.19 10.33 0.28
C LEU A 72 -4.31 9.70 -0.81
N VAL A 73 -4.58 10.01 -2.08
CA VAL A 73 -3.74 9.55 -3.20
C VAL A 73 -2.30 10.08 -3.10
N ARG A 74 -2.11 11.34 -2.71
CA ARG A 74 -0.77 11.92 -2.52
C ARG A 74 0.01 11.24 -1.40
N VAL A 75 -0.65 10.93 -0.28
CA VAL A 75 -0.04 10.13 0.81
C VAL A 75 0.38 8.75 0.30
N GLN A 76 -0.48 8.07 -0.47
CA GLN A 76 -0.16 6.76 -1.05
C GLN A 76 1.06 6.84 -1.98
N ILE A 77 1.16 7.87 -2.83
CA ILE A 77 2.31 8.09 -3.71
C ILE A 77 3.57 8.34 -2.89
N ASN A 78 3.53 9.25 -1.92
CA ASN A 78 4.68 9.57 -1.07
C ASN A 78 5.20 8.33 -0.34
N ALA A 79 4.30 7.58 0.30
CA ALA A 79 4.64 6.36 1.02
C ALA A 79 5.22 5.27 0.09
N GLN A 80 4.77 5.20 -1.16
CA GLN A 80 5.34 4.27 -2.15
C GLN A 80 6.73 4.70 -2.63
N LEU A 81 6.96 5.99 -2.85
CA LEU A 81 8.26 6.54 -3.25
C LEU A 81 9.31 6.29 -2.15
N LYS A 82 8.94 6.53 -0.90
CA LYS A 82 9.83 6.35 0.26
C LYS A 82 9.90 4.90 0.77
N ARG A 83 9.15 3.97 0.16
CA ARG A 83 9.13 2.56 0.60
C ARG A 83 10.49 1.87 0.48
N SER A 84 11.34 2.31 -0.44
CA SER A 84 12.72 1.81 -0.59
C SER A 84 13.59 2.10 0.64
N GLU A 85 13.22 3.08 1.45
CA GLU A 85 13.91 3.46 2.69
C GLU A 85 13.60 2.49 3.85
N ALA A 86 12.82 1.43 3.59
CA ALA A 86 12.47 0.35 4.53
C ALA A 86 11.78 0.76 5.84
N LEU A 87 11.38 2.02 5.99
CA LEU A 87 10.70 2.49 7.21
C LEU A 87 9.29 1.89 7.33
N ASP A 88 9.04 1.22 8.46
CA ASP A 88 7.72 0.65 8.78
C ASP A 88 6.63 1.72 8.85
N LEU A 89 6.99 2.96 9.21
CA LEU A 89 6.10 4.11 9.19
C LEU A 89 5.42 4.29 7.82
N TYR A 90 6.18 4.32 6.71
CA TYR A 90 5.60 4.52 5.38
C TYR A 90 4.71 3.36 4.94
N LYS A 91 5.01 2.12 5.39
CA LYS A 91 4.10 0.97 5.14
C LYS A 91 2.78 1.17 5.86
N LYS A 92 2.81 1.61 7.13
CA LYS A 92 1.61 1.90 7.92
C LYS A 92 0.82 3.09 7.37
N GLN A 93 1.49 4.16 6.93
CA GLN A 93 0.85 5.31 6.28
C GLN A 93 0.17 4.93 4.97
N LEU A 94 0.83 4.10 4.15
CA LEU A 94 0.22 3.57 2.94
C LEU A 94 -1.04 2.76 3.29
N PHE A 95 -0.96 1.88 4.28
CA PHE A 95 -2.12 1.12 4.76
C PHE A 95 -3.24 2.07 5.20
N ALA A 96 -2.96 3.03 6.08
CA ALA A 96 -3.94 3.98 6.58
C ALA A 96 -4.62 4.76 5.45
N ALA A 97 -3.84 5.36 4.54
CA ALA A 97 -4.38 6.12 3.41
C ALA A 97 -5.25 5.26 2.47
N THR A 98 -4.84 4.01 2.19
CA THR A 98 -5.64 3.09 1.37
C THR A 98 -6.94 2.67 2.07
N THR A 99 -6.87 2.37 3.36
CA THR A 99 -8.02 1.97 4.17
C THR A 99 -9.03 3.10 4.26
N ILE A 100 -8.58 4.32 4.56
CA ILE A 100 -9.43 5.52 4.58
C ILE A 100 -10.07 5.76 3.21
N GLU A 101 -9.32 5.64 2.11
CA GLU A 101 -9.89 5.81 0.77
C GLU A 101 -10.99 4.78 0.49
N ILE A 102 -10.81 3.53 0.92
CA ILE A 102 -11.82 2.48 0.76
C ILE A 102 -13.04 2.76 1.64
N LEU A 103 -12.85 3.16 2.90
CA LEU A 103 -13.95 3.50 3.83
C LEU A 103 -14.82 4.62 3.27
N LEU A 104 -14.19 5.67 2.74
CA LEU A 104 -14.90 6.84 2.22
C LEU A 104 -15.48 6.61 0.82
N TYR A 105 -14.71 6.03 -0.09
CA TYR A 105 -15.04 6.00 -1.53
C TYR A 105 -15.30 4.61 -2.11
N GLY A 106 -15.21 3.55 -1.30
CA GLY A 106 -15.48 2.16 -1.66
C GLY A 106 -14.45 1.50 -2.58
N ARG A 107 -13.46 2.25 -3.10
CA ARG A 107 -12.42 1.73 -4.01
C ARG A 107 -11.20 2.65 -4.05
N LEU A 108 -10.04 2.04 -4.27
CA LEU A 108 -8.79 2.75 -4.51
C LEU A 108 -8.75 3.40 -5.90
N ARG A 109 -8.16 4.60 -6.00
CA ARG A 109 -7.73 5.18 -7.28
C ARG A 109 -6.50 4.46 -7.80
N LEU A 110 -5.50 4.26 -6.94
CA LEU A 110 -4.26 3.59 -7.29
C LEU A 110 -4.39 2.11 -6.90
N LYS A 111 -4.67 1.25 -7.89
CA LYS A 111 -4.67 -0.20 -7.65
C LYS A 111 -3.23 -0.70 -7.65
N PRO A 112 -2.76 -1.37 -6.58
CA PRO A 112 -1.47 -2.03 -6.62
C PRO A 112 -1.48 -3.07 -7.74
N LYS A 113 -0.43 -3.09 -8.57
CA LYS A 113 -0.29 -4.15 -9.59
C LYS A 113 -0.24 -5.49 -8.87
N PRO A 114 -1.03 -6.50 -9.28
CA PRO A 114 -0.92 -7.83 -8.71
C PRO A 114 0.50 -8.33 -8.95
N ARG A 115 1.19 -8.72 -7.88
CA ARG A 115 2.49 -9.39 -8.00
C ARG A 115 2.24 -10.71 -8.72
N LYS A 116 2.70 -10.82 -9.97
CA LYS A 116 2.76 -12.11 -10.65
C LYS A 116 3.65 -13.01 -9.77
N ARG A 117 3.05 -14.00 -9.11
CA ARG A 117 3.81 -15.08 -8.50
C ARG A 117 4.63 -15.68 -9.64
N LYS A 118 5.96 -15.62 -9.57
CA LYS A 118 6.80 -16.48 -10.41
C LYS A 118 6.36 -17.90 -10.05
N LYS A 119 5.65 -18.58 -10.95
CA LYS A 119 5.51 -20.04 -10.86
C LYS A 119 6.94 -20.56 -10.84
N GLY A 120 7.35 -21.16 -9.73
CA GLY A 120 8.61 -21.90 -9.69
C GLY A 120 8.57 -22.91 -10.83
N LYS A 121 9.63 -22.96 -11.63
CA LYS A 121 9.95 -24.18 -12.38
C LYS A 121 10.17 -25.24 -11.31
N SER A 122 9.19 -26.10 -11.07
CA SER A 122 9.48 -27.43 -10.54
C SER A 122 10.13 -28.18 -11.69
N GLU A 123 11.42 -28.46 -11.50
CA GLU A 123 12.21 -29.29 -12.40
C GLU A 123 11.57 -30.68 -12.55
N GLU A 124 11.71 -31.16 -13.76
CA GLU A 124 11.29 -32.43 -14.33
C GLU A 124 12.05 -33.58 -13.66
N GLN A 125 11.35 -34.43 -12.90
CA GLN A 125 11.80 -35.79 -12.57
C GLN A 125 10.58 -36.72 -12.54
N THR A 126 10.24 -37.29 -13.68
CA THR A 126 9.55 -38.58 -13.74
C THR A 126 10.19 -39.41 -14.84
N SER A 127 11.18 -40.22 -14.46
CA SER A 127 11.55 -41.41 -15.22
C SER A 127 11.60 -42.57 -14.23
N GLU A 128 10.42 -43.09 -13.88
CA GLU A 128 10.30 -44.43 -13.31
C GLU A 128 9.74 -45.37 -14.39
N THR A 129 10.59 -46.33 -14.70
CA THR A 129 10.46 -47.62 -15.38
C THR A 129 9.20 -48.43 -15.06
N SER A 130 8.60 -49.06 -16.07
CA SER A 130 7.96 -50.41 -16.00
C SER A 130 7.62 -50.87 -17.43
N VAL A 131 8.41 -51.76 -18.07
CA VAL A 131 8.34 -53.24 -18.05
C VAL A 131 7.12 -53.82 -18.80
N MET A 132 7.42 -54.39 -19.98
CA MET A 132 6.93 -55.62 -20.63
C MET A 132 5.42 -55.95 -20.66
N LYS A 133 4.91 -56.19 -21.87
CA LYS A 133 4.23 -57.45 -22.22
C LYS A 133 4.25 -57.72 -23.72
N GLU A 134 4.67 -58.94 -24.05
CA GLU A 134 4.69 -59.62 -25.36
C GLU A 134 3.28 -59.84 -25.92
N SER A 135 3.18 -60.07 -27.23
CA SER A 135 2.60 -61.25 -27.92
C SER A 135 2.25 -60.87 -29.37
N ASP A 136 2.91 -61.52 -30.33
CA ASP A 136 2.35 -62.31 -31.46
C ASP A 136 1.39 -61.63 -32.46
N GLU A 137 1.38 -61.88 -33.78
CA GLU A 137 2.05 -62.82 -34.69
C GLU A 137 1.73 -62.34 -36.13
N GLU A 138 2.64 -62.63 -37.08
CA GLU A 138 2.44 -62.99 -38.52
C GLU A 138 1.61 -62.06 -39.45
N GLU A 139 1.99 -61.74 -40.69
CA GLU A 139 2.49 -62.61 -41.77
C GLU A 139 3.43 -61.82 -42.73
N MET A 140 4.53 -62.47 -43.14
CA MET A 140 5.15 -62.30 -44.46
C MET A 140 4.26 -63.09 -45.45
N GLU A 141 4.09 -62.82 -46.74
CA GLU A 141 5.06 -62.58 -47.80
C GLU A 141 4.23 -62.36 -49.10
N GLU A 142 4.76 -61.60 -50.07
CA GLU A 142 4.24 -61.54 -51.43
C GLU A 142 4.67 -62.80 -52.22
N GLY A 143 3.80 -63.37 -53.07
CA GLY A 143 4.22 -64.28 -54.16
C GLY A 143 3.45 -65.58 -54.29
#